data_AF-A0AAW0VYD3-F1
#
_entry.id   AF-A0AAW0VYD3-F1
#
_cell.length_a   1.000
_cell.length_b   1.000
_cell.length_c   1.000
_cell.angle_alpha   90.00
_cell.angle_beta   90.00
_cell.angle_gamma   90.00
#
_symmetry.space_group_name_H-M   'P 1'
#
loop_
_entity.id
_entity.type
_entity.pdbx_description
1 polymer ?
#
loop_
_entity_poly.entity_id
_entity_poly.type
_entity_poly.pdbx_seq_one_letter_code
_entity_poly.pdbx_strand_id
1 'polypeptide(L)'
;MHGQTSTCPHLRVLPNLVAVCTAAVCVLVAEQKDQERLNSLNQTAEETANNLSCYLSVLKKIQILPVIEQIGTDPRCEVHQMVLGTRDDKEGWLSVLCPSSLACVDEGSAWASILQMLISCCCKRKKFLGMLVKSLGACMLLALRGNVTAQDVLCLMLEWKLIEGSDQSLQVVTTLQSTPTGKRRYQALSDRQMHLRELQQKGGPRKLTLPSRSTDADVNRMLSSGSFGNLECLSLAFTRVTSACAEQLIKLPTLRYLNLWATQFGDVGLQLISEHLHKLQVLNLCETPVTDKGLEALAAIKSLRKLNLNSTSLSVETFETLKEMLPSLLEVDVRYTDAW
;
A
#
# COMPACT_ATOMS: atom_id res chain seq x y z
N MET A 1 -6.75 27.96 25.77
CA MET A 1 -6.25 29.25 25.27
C MET A 1 -5.99 29.12 23.77
N HIS A 2 -6.95 29.46 22.92
CA HIS A 2 -6.71 29.75 21.50
C HIS A 2 -7.49 31.02 21.14
N GLY A 3 -6.82 31.96 20.47
CA GLY A 3 -7.42 33.19 19.96
C GLY A 3 -8.22 32.93 18.68
N GLN A 4 -9.09 33.89 18.32
CA GLN A 4 -10.13 33.76 17.28
C GLN A 4 -9.64 33.47 15.85
N THR A 5 -8.32 33.37 15.60
CA THR A 5 -7.74 33.20 14.25
C THR A 5 -7.05 31.86 14.02
N SER A 6 -7.06 30.91 14.96
CA SER A 6 -6.41 29.61 14.77
C SER A 6 -7.27 28.63 13.96
N THR A 7 -6.95 28.42 12.69
CA THR A 7 -7.61 27.46 11.77
C THR A 7 -6.87 26.12 11.67
N CYS A 8 -6.63 25.42 12.79
CA CYS A 8 -6.17 24.01 12.80
C CYS A 8 -6.29 23.43 14.22
N PRO A 9 -6.72 22.17 14.42
CA PRO A 9 -6.55 21.52 15.70
C PRO A 9 -5.06 21.19 15.84
N HIS A 10 -4.41 21.78 16.84
CA HIS A 10 -3.01 21.55 17.18
C HIS A 10 -2.69 20.03 17.20
N LEU A 11 -1.55 19.62 16.62
CA LEU A 11 -1.01 18.24 16.51
C LEU A 11 -0.97 17.42 17.82
N ARG A 12 -1.35 17.99 18.95
CA ARG A 12 -1.38 17.36 20.28
C ARG A 12 -2.77 17.39 20.94
N VAL A 13 -3.67 18.28 20.50
CA VAL A 13 -5.00 18.44 21.12
C VAL A 13 -5.94 17.31 20.67
N LEU A 14 -5.95 16.98 19.39
CA LEU A 14 -6.73 15.84 18.89
C LEU A 14 -6.24 14.51 19.47
N PRO A 15 -4.93 14.20 19.50
CA PRO A 15 -4.41 12.99 20.15
C PRO A 15 -4.72 12.91 21.64
N ASN A 16 -4.71 14.03 22.37
CA ASN A 16 -5.06 14.05 23.79
C ASN A 16 -6.56 13.84 24.02
N LEU A 17 -7.42 14.48 23.22
CA LEU A 17 -8.88 14.29 23.31
C LEU A 17 -9.26 12.85 22.96
N VAL A 18 -8.66 12.30 21.90
CA VAL A 18 -8.84 10.92 21.47
C VAL A 18 -8.29 9.96 22.53
N ALA A 19 -7.11 10.20 23.10
CA ALA A 19 -6.57 9.37 24.18
C ALA A 19 -7.46 9.35 25.42
N VAL A 20 -8.09 10.48 25.77
CA VAL A 20 -9.05 10.56 26.87
C VAL A 20 -10.32 9.77 26.55
N CYS A 21 -10.85 9.89 25.34
CA CYS A 21 -12.01 9.09 24.90
C CYS A 21 -11.70 7.59 24.83
N THR A 22 -10.53 7.19 24.32
CA THR A 22 -10.10 5.79 24.27
C THR A 22 -9.83 5.22 25.66
N ALA A 23 -9.22 5.99 26.57
CA ALA A 23 -9.05 5.58 27.96
C ALA A 23 -10.41 5.34 28.64
N ALA A 24 -11.39 6.21 28.41
CA ALA A 24 -12.74 6.01 28.90
C ALA A 24 -13.38 4.73 28.35
N VAL A 25 -13.23 4.44 27.04
CA VAL A 25 -13.73 3.19 26.43
C VAL A 25 -13.01 1.95 26.99
N CYS A 26 -11.70 1.98 27.15
CA CYS A 26 -10.93 0.84 27.68
C CYS A 26 -11.26 0.54 29.14
N VAL A 27 -11.48 1.57 29.98
CA VAL A 27 -11.96 1.38 31.36
C VAL A 27 -13.31 0.69 31.37
N LEU A 28 -14.25 1.11 30.50
CA LEU A 28 -15.57 0.49 30.39
C LEU A 28 -15.52 -0.98 29.92
N VAL A 29 -14.61 -1.33 29.01
CA VAL A 29 -14.42 -2.72 28.54
C VAL A 29 -13.74 -3.60 29.60
N ALA A 30 -12.82 -3.03 30.39
CA ALA A 30 -12.21 -3.73 31.51
C ALA A 30 -13.24 -4.05 32.60
N GLU A 31 -14.10 -3.08 32.93
CA GLU A 31 -15.22 -3.27 33.86
C GLU A 31 -16.22 -4.32 33.38
N GLN A 32 -16.54 -4.38 32.07
CA GLN A 32 -17.37 -5.45 31.50
C GLN A 32 -16.75 -6.85 31.62
N LYS A 33 -15.44 -6.99 31.38
CA LYS A 33 -14.74 -8.27 31.54
C LYS A 33 -14.72 -8.77 32.98
N ASP A 34 -14.55 -7.85 33.94
CA ASP A 34 -14.66 -8.18 35.37
C ASP A 34 -16.09 -8.54 35.75
N GLN A 35 -17.10 -7.88 35.16
CA GLN A 35 -18.52 -8.22 35.36
C GLN A 35 -18.88 -9.60 34.80
N GLU A 36 -18.37 -10.01 33.64
CA GLU A 36 -18.59 -11.35 33.08
C GLU A 36 -17.91 -12.45 33.91
N ARG A 37 -16.74 -12.17 34.50
CA ARG A 37 -16.11 -13.05 35.50
C ARG A 37 -16.95 -13.15 36.77
N LEU A 38 -17.49 -12.04 37.27
CA LEU A 38 -18.35 -11.99 38.45
C LEU A 38 -19.72 -12.65 38.22
N ASN A 39 -20.30 -12.53 37.02
CA ASN A 39 -21.58 -13.16 36.65
C ASN A 39 -21.50 -14.70 36.58
N SER A 40 -20.30 -15.29 36.51
CA SER A 40 -20.09 -16.74 36.67
C SER A 40 -20.17 -17.23 38.13
N LEU A 41 -20.27 -16.31 39.11
CA LEU A 41 -20.17 -16.60 40.56
C LEU A 41 -21.33 -16.05 41.42
N ASN A 42 -22.51 -15.82 40.83
CA ASN A 42 -23.82 -15.50 41.45
C ASN A 42 -24.36 -14.07 41.28
N GLN A 43 -25.64 -14.08 40.89
CA GLN A 43 -26.75 -13.14 41.09
C GLN A 43 -26.48 -11.83 41.83
N THR A 44 -26.49 -10.73 41.07
CA THR A 44 -27.25 -9.49 41.36
C THR A 44 -27.46 -8.72 40.06
N ALA A 45 -28.40 -9.20 39.24
CA ALA A 45 -28.77 -8.57 37.97
C ALA A 45 -30.06 -7.77 38.14
N GLU A 46 -29.97 -6.50 38.56
CA GLU A 46 -31.09 -5.56 38.35
C GLU A 46 -30.67 -4.07 38.41
N GLU A 47 -29.59 -3.70 39.09
CA GLU A 47 -29.14 -2.29 39.12
C GLU A 47 -28.15 -1.91 38.00
N THR A 48 -27.42 -2.87 37.43
CA THR A 48 -26.31 -2.61 36.47
C THR A 48 -26.73 -2.58 35.00
N ALA A 49 -27.88 -3.17 34.65
CA ALA A 49 -28.46 -3.07 33.30
C ALA A 49 -28.83 -1.62 32.94
N ASN A 50 -29.20 -0.81 33.94
CA ASN A 50 -29.51 0.61 33.75
C ASN A 50 -28.27 1.43 33.39
N ASN A 51 -27.12 1.15 34.00
CA ASN A 51 -25.87 1.87 33.75
C ASN A 51 -25.32 1.60 32.34
N LEU A 52 -25.32 0.35 31.88
CA LEU A 52 -24.88 0.01 30.52
C LEU A 52 -25.74 0.70 29.43
N SER A 53 -27.06 0.78 29.66
CA SER A 53 -27.97 1.51 28.77
C SER A 53 -27.71 3.01 28.78
N CYS A 54 -27.37 3.58 29.95
CA CYS A 54 -27.06 4.99 30.11
C CYS A 54 -25.74 5.34 29.41
N TYR A 55 -24.71 4.49 29.49
CA TYR A 55 -23.43 4.69 28.81
C TYR A 55 -23.50 4.50 27.28
N LEU A 56 -24.24 3.49 26.80
CA LEU A 56 -24.57 3.38 25.37
C LEU A 56 -25.38 4.58 24.87
N SER A 57 -26.24 5.16 25.72
CA SER A 57 -26.96 6.40 25.40
C SER A 57 -26.05 7.62 25.34
N VAL A 58 -24.99 7.69 26.16
CA VAL A 58 -23.97 8.75 26.12
C VAL A 58 -23.09 8.62 24.87
N LEU A 59 -22.66 7.40 24.51
CA LEU A 59 -21.95 7.14 23.25
C LEU A 59 -22.80 7.46 22.01
N LYS A 60 -24.11 7.14 22.05
CA LYS A 60 -25.09 7.57 21.02
C LYS A 60 -25.30 9.09 21.02
N LYS A 61 -25.26 9.77 22.17
CA LYS A 61 -25.42 11.23 22.29
C LYS A 61 -24.18 12.03 21.85
N ILE A 62 -22.98 11.49 21.99
CA ILE A 62 -21.72 12.19 21.67
C ILE A 62 -21.40 12.18 20.15
N GLN A 63 -22.09 11.37 19.34
CA GLN A 63 -21.83 11.25 17.88
C GLN A 63 -20.34 11.02 17.54
N ILE A 64 -19.65 10.17 18.31
CA ILE A 64 -18.21 9.93 18.11
C ILE A 64 -17.93 9.15 16.81
N LEU A 65 -18.86 8.30 16.36
CA LEU A 65 -18.77 7.54 15.10
C LEU A 65 -18.59 8.46 13.87
N PRO A 66 -19.46 9.47 13.64
CA PRO A 66 -19.26 10.46 12.57
C PRO A 66 -17.91 11.16 12.61
N VAL A 67 -17.40 11.51 13.81
CA VAL A 67 -16.09 12.17 13.95
C VAL A 67 -14.96 11.22 13.53
N ILE A 68 -15.05 9.95 13.92
CA ILE A 68 -14.07 8.93 13.57
C ILE A 68 -14.10 8.61 12.07
N GLU A 69 -15.29 8.49 11.49
CA GLU A 69 -15.46 8.32 10.04
C GLU A 69 -14.83 9.49 9.28
N GLN A 70 -15.14 10.74 9.67
CA GLN A 70 -14.57 11.93 9.03
C GLN A 70 -13.04 11.97 9.09
N ILE A 71 -12.44 11.61 10.23
CA ILE A 71 -10.97 11.55 10.38
C ILE A 71 -10.38 10.41 9.53
N GLY A 72 -11.02 9.24 9.52
CA GLY A 72 -10.51 8.07 8.81
C GLY A 72 -10.76 8.07 7.30
N THR A 73 -11.68 8.91 6.80
CA THR A 73 -11.92 9.13 5.37
C THR A 73 -11.27 10.41 4.83
N ASP A 74 -10.50 11.14 5.65
CA ASP A 74 -9.80 12.35 5.21
C ASP A 74 -8.75 12.01 4.14
N PRO A 75 -8.74 12.67 2.97
CA PRO A 75 -7.83 12.33 1.89
C PRO A 75 -6.35 12.65 2.20
N ARG A 76 -6.06 13.41 3.26
CA ARG A 76 -4.70 13.83 3.61
C ARG A 76 -3.97 12.75 4.39
N CYS A 77 -2.86 12.27 3.83
CA CYS A 77 -2.03 11.24 4.44
C CYS A 77 -1.39 11.63 5.80
N GLU A 78 -1.33 12.91 6.16
CA GLU A 78 -0.90 13.37 7.49
C GLU A 78 -1.90 13.02 8.60
N VAL A 79 -3.21 13.06 8.28
CA VAL A 79 -4.29 12.71 9.22
C VAL A 79 -4.30 11.21 9.50
N HIS A 80 -3.94 10.40 8.50
CA HIS A 80 -3.81 8.95 8.64
C HIS A 80 -2.72 8.52 9.63
N GLN A 81 -1.68 9.32 9.87
CA GLN A 81 -0.69 9.02 10.92
C GLN A 81 -1.30 9.06 12.33
N MET A 82 -2.42 9.77 12.49
CA MET A 82 -3.16 9.86 13.76
C MET A 82 -4.22 8.76 13.91
N VAL A 83 -4.61 8.14 12.79
CA VAL A 83 -5.49 6.94 12.76
C VAL A 83 -4.75 5.70 13.25
N LEU A 84 -3.48 5.63 12.86
CA LEU A 84 -2.55 4.59 13.25
C LEU A 84 -2.05 4.84 14.67
N GLY A 85 -1.84 3.78 15.45
CA GLY A 85 -1.34 3.91 16.82
C GLY A 85 -0.10 4.81 16.88
N THR A 86 -0.08 5.77 17.81
CA THR A 86 1.02 6.74 17.99
C THR A 86 2.34 6.09 18.41
N ARG A 87 2.32 4.80 18.75
CA ARG A 87 3.49 3.99 19.11
C ARG A 87 3.37 2.61 18.45
N ASP A 88 4.47 2.12 17.90
CA ASP A 88 4.58 0.72 17.51
C ASP A 88 4.24 -0.13 18.75
N ASP A 89 3.27 -1.05 18.61
CA ASP A 89 2.69 -1.93 19.65
C ASP A 89 1.51 -1.46 20.50
N LYS A 90 1.00 -0.23 20.36
CA LYS A 90 -0.28 0.14 20.98
C LYS A 90 -1.45 0.02 20.01
N GLU A 91 -2.57 -0.52 20.48
CA GLU A 91 -3.81 -0.51 19.74
C GLU A 91 -4.26 0.94 19.48
N GLY A 92 -4.32 1.32 18.20
CA GLY A 92 -4.93 2.59 17.78
C GLY A 92 -6.45 2.50 17.85
N TRP A 93 -7.16 3.61 17.66
CA TRP A 93 -8.63 3.63 17.75
C TRP A 93 -9.34 2.77 16.69
N LEU A 94 -8.62 2.33 15.65
CA LEU A 94 -9.11 1.33 14.70
C LEU A 94 -9.50 0.01 15.40
N SER A 95 -8.98 -0.30 16.60
CA SER A 95 -9.41 -1.48 17.39
C SER A 95 -10.78 -1.30 18.03
N VAL A 96 -11.23 -0.07 18.30
CA VAL A 96 -12.53 0.23 18.92
C VAL A 96 -13.67 -0.07 17.94
N LEU A 97 -13.49 0.32 16.68
CA LEU A 97 -14.43 0.04 15.57
C LEU A 97 -14.25 -1.35 14.96
N CYS A 98 -13.36 -2.17 15.53
CA CYS A 98 -13.09 -3.49 15.02
C CYS A 98 -14.37 -4.33 15.00
N PRO A 99 -14.71 -5.01 13.89
CA PRO A 99 -15.89 -5.87 13.79
C PRO A 99 -16.02 -6.95 14.88
N SER A 100 -14.90 -7.33 15.51
CA SER A 100 -14.85 -8.28 16.63
C SER A 100 -14.93 -7.61 18.01
N SER A 101 -15.08 -6.30 18.08
CA SER A 101 -15.25 -5.51 19.30
C SER A 101 -16.71 -5.49 19.73
N LEU A 102 -16.96 -5.67 21.03
CA LEU A 102 -18.29 -5.50 21.65
C LEU A 102 -18.89 -4.09 21.46
N ALA A 103 -18.04 -3.10 21.16
CA ALA A 103 -18.45 -1.72 20.91
C ALA A 103 -18.84 -1.42 19.45
N CYS A 104 -18.69 -2.39 18.52
CA CYS A 104 -19.04 -2.22 17.13
C CYS A 104 -20.57 -2.28 16.94
N VAL A 105 -21.18 -1.13 16.64
CA VAL A 105 -22.65 -0.99 16.49
C VAL A 105 -23.09 -1.14 15.03
N ASP A 106 -22.17 -1.01 14.09
CA ASP A 106 -22.41 -0.85 12.65
C ASP A 106 -21.92 -2.04 11.81
N GLU A 107 -21.75 -3.21 12.44
CA GLU A 107 -21.22 -4.42 11.79
C GLU A 107 -19.86 -4.25 11.09
N GLY A 108 -19.13 -3.16 11.38
CA GLY A 108 -17.79 -2.87 10.85
C GLY A 108 -17.76 -2.08 9.54
N SER A 109 -18.86 -1.41 9.17
CA SER A 109 -18.96 -0.61 7.94
C SER A 109 -18.03 0.62 7.93
N ALA A 110 -17.95 1.35 9.04
CA ALA A 110 -17.06 2.47 9.26
C ALA A 110 -15.60 2.00 9.20
N TRP A 111 -15.32 0.86 9.84
CA TRP A 111 -14.01 0.23 9.84
C TRP A 111 -13.53 -0.12 8.42
N ALA A 112 -14.42 -0.69 7.60
CA ALA A 112 -14.12 -1.01 6.20
C ALA A 112 -13.89 0.24 5.32
N SER A 113 -14.63 1.32 5.57
CA SER A 113 -14.48 2.58 4.83
C SER A 113 -13.13 3.25 5.11
N ILE A 114 -12.71 3.23 6.39
CA ILE A 114 -11.42 3.76 6.82
C ILE A 114 -10.29 2.88 6.28
N LEU A 115 -10.44 1.55 6.29
CA LEU A 115 -9.51 0.66 5.63
C LEU A 115 -9.32 1.00 4.15
N GLN A 116 -10.41 1.24 3.41
CA GLN A 116 -10.35 1.53 1.99
C GLN A 116 -9.52 2.78 1.73
N MET A 117 -9.74 3.84 2.51
CA MET A 117 -8.99 5.09 2.40
C MET A 117 -7.50 4.87 2.72
N LEU A 118 -7.19 4.19 3.82
CA LEU A 118 -5.80 3.92 4.24
C LEU A 118 -5.02 3.03 3.27
N ILE A 119 -5.69 2.05 2.68
CA ILE A 119 -5.11 1.17 1.65
C ILE A 119 -4.90 1.92 0.34
N SER A 120 -5.68 2.95 0.06
CA SER A 120 -5.51 3.81 -1.11
C SER A 120 -4.44 4.91 -0.92
N CYS A 121 -4.15 5.32 0.31
CA CYS A 121 -3.07 6.27 0.63
C CYS A 121 -1.69 5.57 0.60
N CYS A 122 -0.76 6.13 -0.19
CA CYS A 122 0.44 5.44 -0.64
C CYS A 122 1.56 5.31 0.41
N CYS A 123 1.57 6.09 1.50
CA CYS A 123 2.85 6.37 2.19
C CYS A 123 3.37 5.30 3.16
N LYS A 124 2.56 4.35 3.67
CA LYS A 124 3.04 3.30 4.61
C LYS A 124 2.24 1.99 4.54
N ARG A 125 1.71 1.64 3.36
CA ARG A 125 0.76 0.53 3.15
C ARG A 125 1.22 -0.80 3.77
N LYS A 126 2.49 -1.19 3.57
CA LYS A 126 3.05 -2.44 4.13
C LYS A 126 3.17 -2.43 5.65
N LYS A 127 3.62 -1.31 6.24
CA LYS A 127 3.70 -1.17 7.71
C LYS A 127 2.30 -1.20 8.33
N PHE A 128 1.34 -0.54 7.71
CA PHE A 128 -0.05 -0.55 8.14
C PHE A 128 -0.66 -1.96 8.13
N LEU A 129 -0.54 -2.67 7.00
CA LEU A 129 -1.02 -4.05 6.90
C LEU A 129 -0.34 -4.96 7.91
N GLY A 130 0.95 -4.76 8.20
CA GLY A 130 1.66 -5.48 9.26
C GLY A 130 1.03 -5.31 10.65
N MET A 131 0.57 -4.10 10.99
CA MET A 131 -0.16 -3.87 12.25
C MET A 131 -1.54 -4.52 12.25
N LEU A 132 -2.24 -4.51 11.11
CA LEU A 132 -3.57 -5.13 10.97
C LEU A 132 -3.57 -6.65 11.11
N VAL A 133 -2.41 -7.33 11.02
CA VAL A 133 -2.30 -8.78 11.28
C VAL A 133 -2.80 -9.12 12.69
N LYS A 134 -2.62 -8.23 13.68
CA LYS A 134 -3.17 -8.41 15.04
C LYS A 134 -4.71 -8.48 15.07
N SER A 135 -5.38 -7.94 14.06
CA SER A 135 -6.84 -7.94 13.89
C SER A 135 -7.29 -8.79 12.69
N LEU A 136 -6.54 -9.84 12.35
CA LEU A 136 -6.81 -10.71 11.21
C LEU A 136 -8.23 -11.31 11.24
N GLY A 137 -8.69 -11.75 12.42
CA GLY A 137 -10.04 -12.32 12.59
C GLY A 137 -11.17 -11.36 12.20
N ALA A 138 -10.98 -10.05 12.41
CA ALA A 138 -11.96 -9.04 12.01
C ALA A 138 -11.95 -8.77 10.50
N CYS A 139 -10.77 -8.79 9.87
CA CYS A 139 -10.66 -8.76 8.40
C CYS A 139 -11.39 -9.96 7.79
N MET A 140 -11.18 -11.16 8.35
CA MET A 140 -11.81 -12.39 7.89
C MET A 140 -13.33 -12.33 8.04
N LEU A 141 -13.84 -11.85 9.19
CA LEU A 141 -15.27 -11.72 9.43
C LEU A 141 -15.95 -10.78 8.42
N LEU A 142 -15.35 -9.62 8.12
CA LEU A 142 -15.87 -8.73 7.08
C LEU A 142 -15.77 -9.33 5.68
N ALA A 143 -14.68 -10.04 5.38
CA ALA A 143 -14.53 -10.71 4.09
C ALA A 143 -15.59 -11.79 3.89
N LEU A 144 -15.96 -12.54 4.94
CA LEU A 144 -17.07 -13.51 4.93
C LEU A 144 -18.43 -12.83 4.70
N ARG A 145 -18.63 -11.62 5.22
CA ARG A 145 -19.81 -10.78 4.95
C ARG A 145 -19.84 -10.19 3.53
N GLY A 146 -18.83 -10.46 2.70
CA GLY A 146 -18.77 -9.98 1.33
C GLY A 146 -18.17 -8.58 1.17
N ASN A 147 -17.55 -8.01 2.23
CA ASN A 147 -16.91 -6.71 2.13
C ASN A 147 -15.68 -6.78 1.21
N VAL A 148 -15.71 -5.99 0.14
CA VAL A 148 -14.69 -5.99 -0.91
C VAL A 148 -13.32 -5.53 -0.39
N THR A 149 -13.30 -4.45 0.39
CA THR A 149 -12.06 -3.89 0.95
C THR A 149 -11.35 -4.90 1.84
N ALA A 150 -12.09 -5.58 2.73
CA ALA A 150 -11.52 -6.61 3.59
C ALA A 150 -10.95 -7.79 2.78
N GLN A 151 -11.60 -8.17 1.68
CA GLN A 151 -11.07 -9.20 0.77
C GLN A 151 -9.76 -8.75 0.10
N ASP A 152 -9.67 -7.48 -0.32
CA ASP A 152 -8.46 -6.91 -0.90
C ASP A 152 -7.31 -6.82 0.13
N VAL A 153 -7.60 -6.45 1.38
CA VAL A 153 -6.64 -6.48 2.50
C VAL A 153 -6.05 -7.86 2.68
N LEU A 154 -6.90 -8.89 2.79
CA LEU A 154 -6.46 -10.27 2.99
C LEU A 154 -5.60 -10.75 1.82
N CYS A 155 -5.95 -10.38 0.59
CA CYS A 155 -5.14 -10.68 -0.60
C CYS A 155 -3.75 -10.01 -0.53
N LEU A 156 -3.67 -8.74 -0.13
CA LEU A 156 -2.40 -8.02 0.03
C LEU A 156 -1.54 -8.61 1.16
N MET A 157 -2.16 -9.02 2.28
CA MET A 157 -1.47 -9.68 3.38
C MET A 157 -0.85 -11.01 2.96
N LEU A 158 -1.58 -11.82 2.17
CA LEU A 158 -1.08 -13.05 1.57
C LEU A 158 0.05 -12.78 0.56
N GLU A 159 -0.10 -11.76 -0.29
CA GLU A 159 0.90 -11.39 -1.29
C GLU A 159 2.23 -10.99 -0.65
N TRP A 160 2.18 -10.18 0.40
CA TRP A 160 3.35 -9.63 1.06
C TRP A 160 3.91 -10.51 2.17
N LYS A 161 3.37 -11.73 2.32
CA LYS A 161 3.77 -12.72 3.33
C LYS A 161 3.78 -12.12 4.75
N LEU A 162 2.77 -11.30 5.07
CA LEU A 162 2.65 -10.68 6.39
C LEU A 162 2.08 -11.64 7.45
N ILE A 163 1.44 -12.73 7.02
CA ILE A 163 0.86 -13.73 7.90
C ILE A 163 1.92 -14.80 8.19
N GLU A 164 2.42 -14.81 9.42
CA GLU A 164 3.44 -15.75 9.90
C GLU A 164 2.75 -17.03 10.40
N GLY A 165 2.40 -17.93 9.48
CA GLY A 165 1.84 -19.24 9.81
C GLY A 165 1.11 -19.91 8.65
N SER A 166 1.40 -21.19 8.40
CA SER A 166 0.72 -22.00 7.37
C SER A 166 -0.78 -22.08 7.61
N ASP A 167 -1.18 -22.27 8.86
CA ASP A 167 -2.57 -22.53 9.23
C ASP A 167 -3.43 -21.26 9.15
N GLN A 168 -2.90 -20.13 9.63
CA GLN A 168 -3.56 -18.83 9.51
C GLN A 168 -3.70 -18.42 8.04
N SER A 169 -2.67 -18.66 7.22
CA SER A 169 -2.75 -18.41 5.78
C SER A 169 -3.84 -19.26 5.13
N LEU A 170 -3.95 -20.55 5.50
CA LEU A 170 -4.99 -21.44 4.98
C LEU A 170 -6.39 -21.01 5.41
N GLN A 171 -6.55 -20.55 6.66
CA GLN A 171 -7.81 -19.98 7.14
C GLN A 171 -8.22 -18.75 6.33
N VAL A 172 -7.30 -17.82 6.06
CA VAL A 172 -7.56 -16.65 5.21
C VAL A 172 -7.96 -17.05 3.80
N VAL A 173 -7.25 -18.01 3.20
CA VAL A 173 -7.60 -18.54 1.87
C VAL A 173 -9.00 -19.15 1.88
N THR A 174 -9.33 -19.94 2.91
CA THR A 174 -10.65 -20.56 3.08
C THR A 174 -11.74 -19.48 3.17
N THR A 175 -11.52 -18.45 3.99
CA THR A 175 -12.42 -17.29 4.11
C THR A 175 -12.63 -16.56 2.79
N LEU A 176 -11.57 -16.31 2.02
CA LEU A 176 -11.69 -15.69 0.70
C LEU A 176 -12.49 -16.58 -0.26
N GLN A 177 -12.28 -17.89 -0.22
CA GLN A 177 -12.96 -18.85 -1.09
C GLN A 177 -14.45 -19.06 -0.72
N SER A 178 -14.86 -18.75 0.52
CA SER A 178 -16.26 -18.86 0.97
C SER A 178 -17.21 -17.87 0.29
N THR A 179 -16.70 -16.79 -0.33
CA THR A 179 -17.52 -15.80 -1.03
C THR A 179 -17.23 -15.75 -2.53
N PRO A 180 -18.22 -15.51 -3.41
CA PRO A 180 -17.97 -15.40 -4.85
C PRO A 180 -17.01 -14.27 -5.25
N THR A 181 -17.05 -13.14 -4.53
CA THR A 181 -16.16 -11.99 -4.78
C THR A 181 -14.75 -12.23 -4.25
N GLY A 182 -14.62 -12.87 -3.08
CA GLY A 182 -13.34 -13.26 -2.50
C GLY A 182 -12.64 -14.34 -3.33
N LYS A 183 -13.40 -15.33 -3.84
CA LYS A 183 -12.88 -16.37 -4.73
C LYS A 183 -12.24 -15.77 -5.98
N ARG A 184 -12.94 -14.82 -6.64
CA ARG A 184 -12.40 -14.11 -7.82
C ARG A 184 -11.12 -13.33 -7.49
N ARG A 185 -11.05 -12.66 -6.34
CA ARG A 185 -9.87 -11.91 -5.90
C ARG A 185 -8.69 -12.81 -5.58
N TYR A 186 -8.95 -13.89 -4.85
CA TYR A 186 -7.92 -14.88 -4.54
C TYR A 186 -7.41 -15.61 -5.79
N GLN A 187 -8.31 -15.91 -6.75
CA GLN A 187 -7.92 -16.42 -8.07
C GLN A 187 -7.03 -15.42 -8.80
N ALA A 188 -7.44 -14.15 -8.90
CA ALA A 188 -6.61 -13.11 -9.53
C ALA A 188 -5.24 -12.95 -8.84
N LEU A 189 -5.18 -13.02 -7.51
CA LEU A 189 -3.93 -13.04 -6.76
C LEU A 189 -3.07 -14.26 -7.12
N SER A 190 -3.66 -15.45 -7.11
CA SER A 190 -2.98 -16.71 -7.40
C SER A 190 -2.46 -16.74 -8.84
N ASP A 191 -3.28 -16.33 -9.80
CA ASP A 191 -2.93 -16.22 -11.21
C ASP A 191 -1.77 -15.24 -11.39
N ARG A 192 -1.82 -14.08 -10.72
CA ARG A 192 -0.72 -13.11 -10.73
C ARG A 192 0.55 -13.70 -10.14
N GLN A 193 0.48 -14.41 -9.02
CA GLN A 193 1.65 -15.05 -8.40
C GLN A 193 2.23 -16.17 -9.26
N MET A 194 1.39 -16.98 -9.90
CA MET A 194 1.83 -18.03 -10.83
C MET A 194 2.50 -17.41 -12.04
N HIS A 195 1.87 -16.40 -12.66
CA HIS A 195 2.44 -15.68 -13.79
C HIS A 195 3.78 -15.01 -13.44
N LEU A 196 3.91 -14.41 -12.25
CA LEU A 196 5.19 -13.89 -11.75
C LEU A 196 6.24 -15.00 -11.58
N ARG A 197 5.86 -16.17 -11.05
CA ARG A 197 6.78 -17.31 -10.92
C ARG A 197 7.21 -17.84 -12.27
N GLU A 198 6.29 -18.02 -13.21
CA GLU A 198 6.59 -18.45 -14.58
C GLU A 198 7.54 -17.48 -15.26
N LEU A 199 7.30 -16.17 -15.13
CA LEU A 199 8.20 -15.12 -15.62
C LEU A 199 9.60 -15.23 -14.99
N GLN A 200 9.68 -15.49 -13.70
CA GLN A 200 10.95 -15.59 -12.97
C GLN A 200 11.66 -16.95 -13.10
N GLN A 201 11.00 -17.97 -13.63
CA GLN A 201 11.65 -19.26 -13.88
C GLN A 201 12.82 -19.10 -14.84
N LYS A 202 13.91 -19.85 -14.57
CA LYS A 202 15.11 -19.82 -15.39
C LYS A 202 14.78 -20.36 -16.78
N GLY A 203 14.83 -19.49 -17.77
CA GLY A 203 14.44 -19.75 -19.14
C GLY A 203 14.42 -18.46 -19.94
N GLY A 204 14.15 -18.60 -21.24
CA GLY A 204 14.03 -17.45 -22.15
C GLY A 204 15.34 -16.79 -22.56
N PRO A 205 15.26 -15.76 -23.41
CA PRO A 205 16.43 -15.08 -23.96
C PRO A 205 17.10 -14.19 -22.91
N ARG A 206 18.43 -13.99 -23.05
CA ARG A 206 19.17 -12.99 -22.26
C ARG A 206 18.99 -11.56 -22.76
N LYS A 207 18.76 -11.42 -24.07
CA LYS A 207 18.60 -10.13 -24.75
C LYS A 207 17.35 -10.17 -25.60
N LEU A 208 16.54 -9.13 -25.53
CA LEU A 208 15.33 -9.00 -26.32
C LEU A 208 15.20 -7.57 -26.86
N THR A 209 14.71 -7.45 -28.09
CA THR A 209 14.42 -6.15 -28.71
C THR A 209 13.07 -6.25 -29.39
N LEU A 210 12.19 -5.30 -29.12
CA LEU A 210 10.88 -5.23 -29.75
C LEU A 210 10.93 -4.32 -30.98
N PRO A 211 10.15 -4.62 -32.03
CA PRO A 211 10.06 -3.78 -33.22
C PRO A 211 9.39 -2.44 -32.91
N SER A 212 9.75 -1.38 -33.64
CA SER A 212 9.28 0.01 -33.41
C SER A 212 7.75 0.20 -33.41
N ARG A 213 6.99 -0.73 -33.97
CA ARG A 213 5.51 -0.68 -33.95
C ARG A 213 4.90 -1.24 -32.66
N SER A 214 5.71 -1.81 -31.77
CA SER A 214 5.24 -2.42 -30.53
C SER A 214 4.60 -1.41 -29.57
N THR A 215 3.63 -1.91 -28.82
CA THR A 215 2.82 -1.18 -27.83
C THR A 215 2.89 -1.87 -26.47
N ASP A 216 2.31 -1.27 -25.44
CA ASP A 216 2.21 -1.88 -24.10
C ASP A 216 1.50 -3.25 -24.13
N ALA A 217 0.53 -3.42 -25.02
CA ALA A 217 -0.16 -4.69 -25.22
C ALA A 217 0.76 -5.78 -25.79
N ASP A 218 1.73 -5.41 -26.63
CA ASP A 218 2.70 -6.37 -27.18
C ASP A 218 3.72 -6.79 -26.13
N VAL A 219 4.18 -5.85 -25.30
CA VAL A 219 5.03 -6.14 -24.13
C VAL A 219 4.30 -7.10 -23.19
N ASN A 220 3.04 -6.82 -22.87
CA ASN A 220 2.22 -7.67 -22.00
C ASN A 220 2.02 -9.08 -22.59
N ARG A 221 1.65 -9.19 -23.88
CA ARG A 221 1.46 -10.49 -24.56
C ARG A 221 2.75 -11.30 -24.60
N MET A 222 3.86 -10.65 -24.95
CA MET A 222 5.16 -11.31 -25.05
C MET A 222 5.59 -11.85 -23.68
N LEU A 223 5.53 -11.02 -22.63
CA LEU A 223 5.87 -11.45 -21.27
C LEU A 223 4.89 -12.49 -20.71
N SER A 224 3.64 -12.50 -21.16
CA SER A 224 2.66 -13.54 -20.79
C SER A 224 2.90 -14.89 -21.45
N SER A 225 3.71 -14.97 -22.50
CA SER A 225 3.88 -16.17 -23.32
C SER A 225 4.96 -17.15 -22.84
N GLY A 226 5.76 -16.80 -21.82
CA GLY A 226 6.81 -17.70 -21.34
C GLY A 226 7.66 -17.16 -20.21
N SER A 227 8.71 -17.92 -19.89
CA SER A 227 9.67 -17.58 -18.84
C SER A 227 10.75 -16.64 -19.34
N PHE A 228 11.00 -15.55 -18.61
CA PHE A 228 12.00 -14.54 -18.93
C PHE A 228 12.98 -14.30 -17.77
N GLY A 229 13.16 -15.30 -16.89
CA GLY A 229 14.00 -15.16 -15.71
C GLY A 229 15.47 -14.89 -16.03
N ASN A 230 15.93 -15.24 -17.24
CA ASN A 230 17.28 -14.96 -17.72
C ASN A 230 17.43 -13.62 -18.45
N LEU A 231 16.36 -12.84 -18.62
CA LEU A 231 16.38 -11.62 -19.42
C LEU A 231 17.16 -10.53 -18.70
N GLU A 232 18.32 -10.20 -19.23
CA GLU A 232 19.23 -9.20 -18.68
C GLU A 232 19.19 -7.90 -19.48
N CYS A 233 18.88 -7.95 -20.78
CA CYS A 233 18.81 -6.77 -21.66
C CYS A 233 17.47 -6.71 -22.40
N LEU A 234 16.75 -5.61 -22.23
CA LEU A 234 15.52 -5.33 -22.97
C LEU A 234 15.65 -3.99 -23.69
N SER A 235 15.41 -3.99 -25.00
CA SER A 235 15.30 -2.79 -25.80
C SER A 235 13.88 -2.61 -26.32
N LEU A 236 13.27 -1.50 -25.95
CA LEU A 236 11.98 -0.99 -26.42
C LEU A 236 12.19 0.32 -27.20
N ALA A 237 13.40 0.57 -27.70
CA ALA A 237 13.73 1.79 -28.43
C ALA A 237 12.82 1.98 -29.66
N PHE A 238 12.39 3.21 -29.90
CA PHE A 238 11.51 3.62 -30.99
C PHE A 238 10.15 2.91 -31.01
N THR A 239 9.71 2.35 -29.87
CA THR A 239 8.39 1.73 -29.74
C THR A 239 7.35 2.74 -29.24
N ARG A 240 6.07 2.38 -29.30
CA ARG A 240 4.94 3.19 -28.81
C ARG A 240 4.54 2.82 -27.38
N VAL A 241 5.47 2.29 -26.59
CA VAL A 241 5.22 1.95 -25.19
C VAL A 241 5.08 3.21 -24.34
N THR A 242 4.26 3.13 -23.31
CA THR A 242 4.00 4.20 -22.34
C THR A 242 4.39 3.71 -20.94
N SER A 243 4.22 4.55 -19.91
CA SER A 243 4.41 4.14 -18.52
C SER A 243 3.53 2.96 -18.09
N ALA A 244 2.47 2.62 -18.84
CA ALA A 244 1.61 1.48 -18.53
C ALA A 244 2.36 0.13 -18.59
N CYS A 245 3.41 -0.01 -19.43
CA CYS A 245 4.19 -1.25 -19.46
C CYS A 245 5.08 -1.47 -18.23
N ALA A 246 5.28 -0.45 -17.37
CA ALA A 246 6.13 -0.55 -16.17
C ALA A 246 5.69 -1.72 -15.26
N GLU A 247 4.38 -1.93 -15.11
CA GLU A 247 3.78 -3.06 -14.36
C GLU A 247 4.24 -4.43 -14.85
N GLN A 248 4.60 -4.55 -16.13
CA GLN A 248 5.16 -5.77 -16.70
C GLN A 248 6.69 -5.82 -16.56
N LEU A 249 7.36 -4.68 -16.69
CA LEU A 249 8.82 -4.59 -16.58
C LEU A 249 9.32 -4.91 -15.17
N ILE A 250 8.62 -4.47 -14.12
CA ILE A 250 9.00 -4.75 -12.72
C ILE A 250 8.98 -6.25 -12.37
N LYS A 251 8.33 -7.06 -13.21
CA LYS A 251 8.30 -8.53 -13.08
C LYS A 251 9.59 -9.22 -13.54
N LEU A 252 10.54 -8.46 -14.09
CA LEU A 252 11.83 -8.93 -14.61
C LEU A 252 12.99 -8.56 -13.64
N PRO A 253 13.11 -9.22 -12.47
CA PRO A 253 14.02 -8.80 -11.40
C PRO A 253 15.51 -8.98 -11.74
N THR A 254 15.83 -9.61 -12.87
CA THR A 254 17.20 -9.86 -13.35
C THR A 254 17.65 -8.85 -14.40
N LEU A 255 16.79 -7.91 -14.79
CA LEU A 255 17.08 -6.91 -15.83
C LEU A 255 18.24 -5.99 -15.40
N ARG A 256 19.21 -5.84 -16.29
CA ARG A 256 20.42 -5.01 -16.10
C ARG A 256 20.53 -3.88 -17.12
N TYR A 257 19.95 -4.06 -18.29
CA TYR A 257 19.94 -3.08 -19.37
C TYR A 257 18.49 -2.86 -19.82
N LEU A 258 18.05 -1.60 -19.79
CA LEU A 258 16.75 -1.19 -20.30
C LEU A 258 16.93 0.02 -21.23
N ASN A 259 16.48 -0.13 -22.47
CA ASN A 259 16.49 0.96 -23.46
C ASN A 259 15.06 1.37 -23.81
N LEU A 260 14.71 2.61 -23.49
CA LEU A 260 13.42 3.25 -23.70
C LEU A 260 13.55 4.46 -24.65
N TRP A 261 14.64 4.56 -25.43
CA TRP A 261 14.87 5.68 -26.33
C TRP A 261 13.68 5.93 -27.25
N ALA A 262 13.23 7.18 -27.34
CA ALA A 262 12.15 7.63 -28.22
C ALA A 262 10.85 6.85 -28.00
N THR A 263 10.44 6.73 -26.73
CA THR A 263 9.17 6.14 -26.29
C THR A 263 8.33 7.17 -25.52
N GLN A 264 7.06 6.85 -25.22
CA GLN A 264 6.18 7.70 -24.41
C GLN A 264 6.27 7.38 -22.91
N PHE A 265 7.43 6.89 -22.47
CA PHE A 265 7.64 6.50 -21.07
C PHE A 265 7.88 7.74 -20.20
N GLY A 266 7.07 7.94 -19.16
CA GLY A 266 7.14 9.11 -18.26
C GLY A 266 7.32 8.77 -16.79
N ASP A 267 7.25 9.80 -15.95
CA ASP A 267 7.64 9.79 -14.53
C ASP A 267 6.98 8.69 -13.69
N VAL A 268 5.69 8.43 -13.90
CA VAL A 268 4.94 7.42 -13.14
C VAL A 268 5.54 6.03 -13.35
N GLY A 269 5.91 5.71 -14.59
CA GLY A 269 6.55 4.43 -14.92
C GLY A 269 7.97 4.36 -14.37
N LEU A 270 8.68 5.50 -14.36
CA LEU A 270 10.05 5.57 -13.86
C LEU A 270 10.12 5.38 -12.34
N GLN A 271 9.16 5.93 -11.61
CA GLN A 271 9.01 5.70 -10.18
C GLN A 271 8.83 4.20 -9.88
N LEU A 272 7.92 3.52 -10.58
CA LEU A 272 7.73 2.06 -10.42
C LEU A 272 9.01 1.28 -10.72
N ILE A 273 9.72 1.61 -11.79
CA ILE A 273 11.02 0.98 -12.11
C ILE A 273 12.01 1.17 -10.96
N SER A 274 12.10 2.37 -10.40
CA SER A 274 13.04 2.70 -9.32
C SER A 274 12.80 1.93 -8.02
N GLU A 275 11.53 1.63 -7.73
CA GLU A 275 11.11 0.92 -6.52
C GLU A 275 11.34 -0.60 -6.61
N HIS A 276 11.55 -1.15 -7.82
CA HIS A 276 11.57 -2.61 -8.01
C HIS A 276 12.81 -3.15 -8.74
N LEU A 277 13.38 -2.40 -9.69
CA LEU A 277 14.48 -2.88 -10.54
C LEU A 277 15.87 -2.48 -10.01
N HIS A 278 16.17 -2.82 -8.76
CA HIS A 278 17.41 -2.43 -8.08
C HIS A 278 18.70 -3.04 -8.65
N LYS A 279 18.62 -3.91 -9.66
CA LYS A 279 19.79 -4.50 -10.36
C LYS A 279 20.10 -3.81 -11.69
N LEU A 280 19.32 -2.80 -12.08
CA LEU A 280 19.47 -2.11 -13.34
C LEU A 280 20.78 -1.31 -13.37
N GLN A 281 21.61 -1.54 -14.39
CA GLN A 281 22.94 -0.95 -14.53
C GLN A 281 23.00 0.07 -15.67
N VAL A 282 22.21 -0.14 -16.72
CA VAL A 282 22.16 0.72 -17.89
C VAL A 282 20.72 1.08 -18.18
N LEU A 283 20.44 2.37 -18.21
CA LEU A 283 19.12 2.91 -18.53
C LEU A 283 19.26 3.99 -19.60
N ASN A 284 18.55 3.81 -20.71
CA ASN A 284 18.48 4.82 -21.77
C ASN A 284 17.05 5.40 -21.83
N LEU A 285 16.94 6.69 -21.50
CA LEU A 285 15.72 7.50 -21.50
C LEU A 285 15.79 8.62 -22.55
N CYS A 286 16.72 8.53 -23.51
CA CYS A 286 16.87 9.52 -24.57
C CYS A 286 15.52 9.81 -25.25
N GLU A 287 15.20 11.08 -25.50
CA GLU A 287 13.94 11.50 -26.13
C GLU A 287 12.68 10.89 -25.49
N THR A 288 12.61 10.87 -24.16
CA THR A 288 11.39 10.49 -23.42
C THR A 288 10.80 11.67 -22.66
N PRO A 289 9.48 11.71 -22.40
CA PRO A 289 8.81 12.81 -21.69
C PRO A 289 9.05 12.79 -20.16
N VAL A 290 10.14 12.17 -19.69
CA VAL A 290 10.50 12.18 -18.27
C VAL A 290 10.96 13.58 -17.85
N THR A 291 10.59 13.96 -16.63
CA THR A 291 10.94 15.24 -16.02
C THR A 291 11.75 15.03 -14.75
N ASP A 292 12.26 16.11 -14.16
CA ASP A 292 12.96 16.10 -12.87
C ASP A 292 12.25 15.26 -11.80
N LYS A 293 10.92 15.31 -11.72
CA LYS A 293 10.13 14.53 -10.77
C LYS A 293 10.36 13.02 -10.91
N GLY A 294 10.37 12.51 -12.13
CA GLY A 294 10.63 11.09 -12.40
C GLY A 294 12.10 10.75 -12.21
N LEU A 295 12.98 11.66 -12.61
CA LEU A 295 14.42 11.46 -12.56
C LEU A 295 14.93 11.39 -11.12
N GLU A 296 14.43 12.21 -10.19
CA GLU A 296 14.75 12.12 -8.76
C GLU A 296 14.52 10.71 -8.18
N ALA A 297 13.51 9.99 -8.68
CA ALA A 297 13.22 8.62 -8.23
C ALA A 297 14.37 7.64 -8.56
N LEU A 298 15.16 7.91 -9.61
CA LEU A 298 16.32 7.09 -9.97
C LEU A 298 17.38 7.03 -8.86
N ALA A 299 17.38 7.97 -7.92
CA ALA A 299 18.23 7.93 -6.73
C ALA A 299 18.08 6.63 -5.92
N ALA A 300 16.97 5.89 -6.06
CA ALA A 300 16.78 4.59 -5.42
C ALA A 300 17.59 3.45 -6.08
N ILE A 301 17.99 3.57 -7.35
CA ILE A 301 18.69 2.53 -8.11
C ILE A 301 20.21 2.70 -8.01
N LYS A 302 20.78 2.42 -6.84
CA LYS A 302 22.23 2.60 -6.56
C LYS A 302 23.18 1.75 -7.42
N SER A 303 22.63 0.80 -8.19
CA SER A 303 23.38 -0.06 -9.10
C SER A 303 23.56 0.52 -10.51
N LEU A 304 22.92 1.66 -10.83
CA LEU A 304 23.09 2.34 -12.11
C LEU A 304 24.55 2.75 -12.35
N ARG A 305 25.03 2.45 -13.56
CA ARG A 305 26.39 2.74 -14.04
C ARG A 305 26.39 3.60 -15.30
N LYS A 306 25.38 3.45 -16.16
CA LYS A 306 25.22 4.24 -17.38
C LYS A 306 23.80 4.77 -17.49
N LEU A 307 23.65 6.07 -17.66
CA LEU A 307 22.35 6.72 -17.77
C LEU A 307 22.37 7.68 -18.96
N ASN A 308 21.48 7.48 -19.93
CA ASN A 308 21.32 8.41 -21.05
C ASN A 308 20.01 9.19 -20.87
N LEU A 309 20.13 10.50 -20.67
CA LEU A 309 19.07 11.49 -20.47
C LEU A 309 19.05 12.51 -21.61
N ASN A 310 19.66 12.20 -22.74
CA ASN A 310 19.72 13.12 -23.87
C ASN A 310 18.30 13.52 -24.33
N SER A 311 18.09 14.81 -24.60
CA SER A 311 16.79 15.33 -25.06
C SER A 311 15.62 15.02 -24.10
N THR A 312 15.85 15.01 -22.79
CA THR A 312 14.79 14.98 -21.76
C THR A 312 14.62 16.35 -21.08
N SER A 313 13.58 16.50 -20.25
CA SER A 313 13.34 17.71 -19.45
C SER A 313 14.09 17.67 -18.11
N LEU A 314 15.42 17.55 -18.17
CA LEU A 314 16.32 17.53 -17.00
C LEU A 314 16.86 18.93 -16.71
N SER A 315 16.73 19.40 -15.47
CA SER A 315 17.36 20.63 -14.97
C SER A 315 18.75 20.40 -14.37
N VAL A 316 19.52 21.49 -14.25
CA VAL A 316 20.86 21.49 -13.61
C VAL A 316 20.79 21.03 -12.15
N GLU A 317 19.78 21.47 -11.39
CA GLU A 317 19.63 21.15 -9.98
C GLU A 317 19.40 19.65 -9.74
N THR A 318 18.50 19.06 -10.53
CA THR A 318 18.23 17.62 -10.46
C THR A 318 19.44 16.81 -10.93
N PHE A 319 20.19 17.29 -11.92
CA PHE A 319 21.41 16.60 -12.37
C PHE A 319 22.48 16.52 -11.28
N GLU A 320 22.76 17.63 -10.57
CA GLU A 320 23.71 17.63 -9.45
C GLU A 320 23.24 16.70 -8.33
N THR A 321 21.94 16.74 -7.99
CA THR A 321 21.33 15.84 -7.00
C THR A 321 21.51 14.37 -7.39
N LEU A 322 21.28 14.02 -8.66
CA LEU A 322 21.47 12.65 -9.15
C LEU A 322 22.91 12.18 -9.05
N LYS A 323 23.87 13.05 -9.34
CA LYS A 323 25.30 12.75 -9.28
C LYS A 323 25.76 12.48 -7.84
N GLU A 324 25.28 13.26 -6.88
CA GLU A 324 25.54 13.02 -5.45
C GLU A 324 24.91 11.71 -4.97
N MET A 325 23.68 11.43 -5.41
CA MET A 325 22.91 10.29 -4.94
C MET A 325 23.30 8.96 -5.60
N LEU A 326 23.95 8.98 -6.76
CA LEU A 326 24.34 7.79 -7.53
C LEU A 326 25.87 7.66 -7.65
N PRO A 327 26.58 7.23 -6.58
CA PRO A 327 28.04 7.17 -6.56
C PRO A 327 28.64 6.13 -7.53
N SER A 328 27.84 5.16 -8.00
CA SER A 328 28.27 4.11 -8.93
C SER A 328 28.19 4.52 -10.40
N LEU A 329 27.70 5.73 -10.69
CA LEU A 329 27.40 6.21 -12.03
C LEU A 329 28.70 6.58 -12.75
N LEU A 330 28.99 5.92 -13.86
CA LEU A 330 30.24 6.04 -14.62
C LEU A 330 30.08 6.92 -15.86
N GLU A 331 28.94 6.79 -16.55
CA GLU A 331 28.66 7.51 -17.79
C GLU A 331 27.26 8.11 -17.71
N VAL A 332 27.15 9.43 -17.91
CA VAL A 332 25.87 10.13 -18.06
C VAL A 332 25.91 10.97 -19.32
N ASP A 333 24.90 10.82 -20.18
CA ASP A 333 24.69 11.68 -21.34
C ASP A 333 23.50 12.59 -21.07
N VAL A 334 23.76 13.90 -20.99
CA VAL A 334 22.76 14.95 -20.72
C VAL A 334 22.63 15.93 -21.89
N ARG A 335 23.18 15.61 -23.07
CA ARG A 335 23.14 16.51 -24.22
C ARG A 335 21.70 16.90 -24.57
N TYR A 336 21.52 18.15 -25.00
CA TYR A 336 20.20 18.70 -25.35
C TYR A 336 19.20 18.70 -24.18
N THR A 337 19.69 18.82 -22.95
CA THR A 337 18.89 19.14 -21.75
C THR A 337 19.33 20.50 -21.22
N ASP A 338 18.62 21.04 -20.22
CA ASP A 338 19.02 22.29 -19.57
C ASP A 338 20.30 22.13 -18.72
N ALA A 339 20.75 20.88 -18.48
CA ALA A 339 21.94 20.55 -17.73
C ALA A 339 23.22 20.35 -18.58
N TRP A 340 23.16 20.57 -19.90
CA TRP A 340 24.31 20.43 -20.82
C TRP A 340 25.16 21.70 -20.90
#